data_AF-A0A7C8FE21-F1
#
_entry.id   AF-A0A7C8FE21-F1
#
_cell.length_a   1.000
_cell.length_b   1.000
_cell.length_c   1.000
_cell.angle_alpha   90.00
_cell.angle_beta   90.00
_cell.angle_gamma   90.00
#
_symmetry.space_group_name_H-M   'P 1'
#
loop_
_entity.id
_entity.type
_entity.pdbx_description
1 polymer ?
#
loop_
_entity_poly.entity_id
_entity_poly.type
_entity_poly.pdbx_seq_one_letter_code
_entity_poly.pdbx_strand_id
1 'polypeptide(L)'
;MKQGFVKSSPHFFRRISRAMYVLLLALLILAALLPAPLQEQANPAVTPNPAKSAWFLLWIQELVSWSRLMIYPVILAACLFLLLPWLPGTAHGYQARWFPRSQRVLSASTIILVLIIVLLTIVALFFRGANWSFTLS
;
A
#
# COMPACT_ATOMS: atom_id res chain seq x y z
N MET A 1 -30.53 -7.41 24.49
CA MET A 1 -29.16 -7.36 23.91
C MET A 1 -29.18 -8.13 22.60
N LYS A 2 -28.85 -7.52 21.45
CA LYS A 2 -28.69 -8.28 20.20
C LYS A 2 -27.51 -9.25 20.38
N GLN A 3 -27.71 -10.53 20.10
CA GLN A 3 -26.82 -11.62 20.51
C GLN A 3 -25.37 -11.40 20.02
N GLY A 4 -24.38 -11.54 20.91
CA GLY A 4 -22.95 -11.62 20.56
C GLY A 4 -22.10 -10.33 20.63
N PHE A 5 -22.67 -9.16 20.94
CA PHE A 5 -21.89 -7.91 21.01
C PHE A 5 -21.43 -7.57 22.43
N VAL A 6 -20.14 -7.25 22.59
CA VAL A 6 -19.52 -6.77 23.83
C VAL A 6 -19.32 -5.25 23.73
N LYS A 7 -19.46 -4.51 24.85
CA LYS A 7 -19.22 -3.06 24.87
C LYS A 7 -17.79 -2.73 24.39
N SER A 8 -17.68 -1.74 23.50
CA SER A 8 -16.38 -1.29 22.96
C SER A 8 -15.45 -0.79 24.06
N SER A 9 -15.98 -0.09 25.06
CA SER A 9 -15.27 0.22 26.29
C SER A 9 -15.56 -0.85 27.36
N PRO A 10 -14.54 -1.42 28.03
CA PRO A 10 -13.11 -1.16 27.86
C PRO A 10 -12.42 -2.08 26.84
N HIS A 11 -13.08 -3.12 26.35
CA HIS A 11 -12.43 -4.28 25.72
C HIS A 11 -11.75 -3.98 24.38
N PHE A 12 -12.40 -3.22 23.50
CA PHE A 12 -11.86 -2.84 22.19
C PHE A 12 -10.82 -1.73 22.32
N PHE A 13 -11.15 -0.66 23.06
CA PHE A 13 -10.23 0.46 23.27
C PHE A 13 -8.92 0.04 23.92
N ARG A 14 -8.96 -0.83 24.93
CA ARG A 14 -7.74 -1.32 25.59
C ARG A 14 -6.82 -2.07 24.61
N ARG A 15 -7.38 -2.85 23.69
CA ARG A 15 -6.60 -3.58 22.68
C ARG A 15 -5.97 -2.63 21.66
N ILE A 16 -6.75 -1.67 21.16
CA ILE A 16 -6.26 -0.65 20.21
C ILE A 16 -5.18 0.22 20.85
N SER A 17 -5.39 0.73 22.06
CA SER A 17 -4.40 1.56 22.74
C SER A 17 -3.10 0.80 22.97
N ARG A 18 -3.16 -0.47 23.37
CA ARG A 18 -1.96 -1.33 23.50
C ARG A 18 -1.25 -1.49 22.16
N ALA A 19 -1.97 -1.80 21.08
CA ALA A 19 -1.39 -1.93 19.75
C ALA A 19 -0.75 -0.60 19.28
N MET A 20 -1.42 0.52 19.53
CA MET A 20 -0.92 1.86 19.24
C MET A 20 0.37 2.16 20.00
N TYR A 21 0.44 1.92 21.31
CA TYR A 21 1.65 2.15 22.09
C TYR A 21 2.80 1.26 21.65
N VAL A 22 2.55 -0.01 21.34
CA VAL A 22 3.56 -0.92 20.80
C VAL A 22 4.08 -0.44 19.45
N LEU A 23 3.19 -0.05 18.54
CA LEU A 23 3.57 0.48 17.23
C LEU A 23 4.37 1.78 17.35
N LEU A 24 3.91 2.70 18.19
CA LEU A 24 4.59 3.97 18.43
C LEU A 24 6.00 3.74 19.00
N LEU A 25 6.12 2.88 20.01
CA LEU A 25 7.41 2.53 20.60
C LEU A 25 8.35 1.90 19.56
N ALA A 26 7.84 0.97 18.74
CA ALA A 26 8.62 0.36 17.67
C ALA A 26 9.10 1.40 16.64
N LEU A 27 8.24 2.35 16.24
CA LEU A 27 8.61 3.42 15.32
C LEU A 27 9.65 4.37 15.93
N LEU A 28 9.54 4.72 17.22
CA LEU A 28 10.52 5.56 17.90
C LEU A 28 11.88 4.88 18.02
N ILE A 29 11.90 3.58 18.36
CA ILE A 29 13.13 2.79 18.38
C ILE A 29 13.75 2.73 16.99
N LEU A 30 12.95 2.47 15.95
CA LEU A 30 13.42 2.44 14.56
C LEU A 30 14.03 3.80 14.16
N ALA A 31 13.36 4.91 14.48
CA ALA A 31 13.83 6.25 14.16
C ALA A 31 15.10 6.65 14.93
N ALA A 32 15.29 6.13 16.15
CA ALA A 32 16.49 6.35 16.94
C ALA A 32 17.70 5.53 16.44
N LEU A 33 17.45 4.33 15.89
CA LEU A 33 18.51 3.41 15.45
C LEU A 33 18.85 3.52 13.97
N LEU A 34 17.87 3.86 13.11
CA LEU A 34 18.04 3.96 11.66
C LEU A 34 18.03 5.43 11.24
N PRO A 35 19.15 5.97 10.73
CA PRO A 35 19.16 7.34 10.23
C PRO A 35 18.21 7.47 9.04
N ALA A 36 17.56 8.63 8.93
CA ALA A 36 16.71 8.92 7.79
C ALA A 36 17.54 8.92 6.50
N PRO A 37 17.10 8.25 5.42
CA PRO A 37 17.79 8.24 4.13
C PRO A 37 17.54 9.55 3.39
N LEU A 38 18.06 10.66 3.94
CA LEU A 38 17.95 11.99 3.35
C LEU A 38 19.00 12.15 2.26
N GLN A 39 18.59 12.71 1.12
CA GLN A 39 19.49 13.12 0.05
C GLN A 39 20.10 14.49 0.36
N GLU A 40 21.03 14.93 -0.49
CA GLU A 40 21.56 16.30 -0.44
C GLU A 40 20.43 17.34 -0.60
N GLN A 41 20.73 18.57 -0.17
CA GLN A 41 19.79 19.68 -0.31
C GLN A 41 19.39 19.86 -1.78
N ALA A 42 18.08 20.00 -2.01
CA ALA A 42 17.55 20.12 -3.35
C ALA A 42 18.17 21.32 -4.10
N ASN A 43 18.78 21.04 -5.25
CA ASN A 43 19.31 22.04 -6.17
C ASN A 43 18.41 22.13 -7.42
N PRO A 44 17.71 23.25 -7.66
CA PRO A 44 16.86 23.40 -8.84
C PRO A 44 17.60 23.29 -10.18
N ALA A 45 18.91 23.51 -10.20
CA ALA A 45 19.73 23.40 -11.41
C ALA A 45 20.12 21.95 -11.78
N VAL A 46 19.93 20.98 -10.88
CA VAL A 46 20.36 19.59 -11.07
C VAL A 46 19.21 18.64 -10.72
N THR A 47 18.72 17.91 -11.72
CA THR A 47 17.72 16.86 -11.50
C THR A 47 18.42 15.53 -11.17
N PRO A 48 18.10 14.87 -10.05
CA PRO A 48 18.70 13.57 -9.71
C PRO A 48 18.28 12.50 -10.72
N ASN A 49 19.23 11.63 -11.09
CA ASN A 49 18.99 10.55 -12.03
C ASN A 49 19.53 9.21 -11.48
N PRO A 50 18.67 8.21 -11.20
CA PRO A 50 17.21 8.22 -11.34
C PRO A 50 16.51 8.98 -10.19
N ALA A 51 15.52 9.80 -10.52
CA ALA A 51 14.62 10.37 -9.53
C ALA A 51 13.59 9.31 -9.08
N LYS A 52 13.77 8.71 -7.91
CA LYS A 52 12.83 7.74 -7.33
C LYS A 52 11.80 8.45 -6.44
N SER A 53 10.51 8.12 -6.62
CA SER A 53 9.42 8.59 -5.76
C SER A 53 9.42 7.89 -4.39
N ALA A 54 8.54 8.32 -3.49
CA ALA A 54 8.34 7.65 -2.21
C ALA A 54 7.98 6.17 -2.41
N TRP A 55 8.45 5.30 -1.51
CA TRP A 55 8.37 3.84 -1.66
C TRP A 55 6.96 3.29 -1.96
N PHE A 56 5.91 3.92 -1.42
CA PHE A 56 4.52 3.51 -1.63
C PHE A 56 3.94 3.98 -2.99
N LEU A 57 4.64 4.85 -3.72
CA LEU A 57 4.31 5.30 -5.08
C LEU A 57 5.21 4.69 -6.16
N LEU A 58 6.29 4.02 -5.77
CA LEU A 58 7.28 3.48 -6.70
C LEU A 58 6.69 2.51 -7.73
N TRP A 59 5.73 1.68 -7.34
CA TRP A 59 5.06 0.78 -8.27
C TRP A 59 4.28 1.52 -9.37
N ILE A 60 3.67 2.67 -9.05
CA ILE A 60 2.98 3.52 -10.05
C ILE A 60 4.02 4.14 -10.97
N GLN A 61 5.12 4.65 -10.40
CA GLN A 61 6.20 5.22 -11.17
C GLN A 61 6.80 4.20 -12.15
N GLU A 62 7.04 2.98 -11.69
CA GLU A 62 7.52 1.88 -12.54
C GLU A 62 6.56 1.59 -13.67
N LEU A 63 5.27 1.50 -13.38
CA LEU A 63 4.25 1.23 -14.38
C LEU A 63 4.16 2.37 -15.43
N VAL A 64 4.18 3.63 -14.99
CA VAL A 64 4.11 4.82 -15.86
C VAL A 64 5.39 5.04 -16.66
N SER A 65 6.54 4.51 -16.20
CA SER A 65 7.80 4.61 -16.92
C SER A 65 7.79 3.92 -18.29
N TRP A 66 6.92 2.91 -18.47
CA TRP A 66 6.78 2.18 -19.74
C TRP A 66 5.94 2.97 -20.75
N SER A 67 4.87 3.60 -20.27
CA SER A 67 4.04 4.51 -21.05
C SER A 67 3.18 5.35 -20.12
N ARG A 68 2.98 6.62 -20.46
CA ARG A 68 2.06 7.51 -19.73
C ARG A 68 0.64 6.95 -19.64
N LEU A 69 0.21 6.14 -20.60
CA LEU A 69 -1.12 5.51 -20.62
C LEU A 69 -1.29 4.47 -19.49
N MET A 70 -0.20 3.98 -18.91
CA MET A 70 -0.28 2.99 -17.83
C MET A 70 -0.81 3.56 -16.51
N ILE A 71 -1.11 4.85 -16.43
CA ILE A 71 -1.86 5.41 -15.31
C ILE A 71 -3.33 4.96 -15.30
N TYR A 72 -3.92 4.68 -16.48
CA TYR A 72 -5.33 4.31 -16.59
C TYR A 72 -5.73 3.03 -15.83
N PRO A 73 -4.98 1.91 -15.87
CA PRO A 73 -5.31 0.74 -15.04
C PRO A 73 -5.23 1.04 -13.53
N VAL A 74 -4.34 1.94 -13.10
CA VAL A 74 -4.26 2.37 -11.69
C VAL A 74 -5.52 3.13 -11.29
N ILE A 75 -5.93 4.10 -12.11
CA ILE A 75 -7.16 4.88 -11.89
C ILE A 75 -8.37 3.96 -11.90
N LEU A 76 -8.45 3.04 -12.87
CA LEU A 76 -9.54 2.07 -12.97
C LEU A 76 -9.62 1.19 -11.72
N ALA A 77 -8.49 0.65 -11.24
CA ALA A 77 -8.45 -0.13 -10.01
C ALA A 77 -8.92 0.71 -8.82
N ALA A 78 -8.40 1.93 -8.65
CA ALA A 78 -8.84 2.83 -7.57
C ALA A 78 -10.34 3.11 -7.62
N CYS A 79 -10.90 3.40 -8.80
CA CYS A 79 -12.32 3.61 -9.00
C CYS A 79 -13.15 2.35 -8.70
N LEU A 80 -12.69 1.17 -9.13
CA LEU A 80 -13.37 -0.10 -8.85
C LEU A 80 -13.41 -0.40 -7.35
N PHE A 81 -12.31 -0.18 -6.62
CA PHE A 81 -12.26 -0.37 -5.17
C PHE A 81 -13.07 0.69 -4.42
N LEU A 82 -13.08 1.93 -4.90
CA LEU A 82 -13.91 2.99 -4.34
C LEU A 82 -15.39 2.67 -4.52
N LEU A 83 -15.80 2.26 -5.72
CA LEU A 83 -17.20 1.95 -6.05
C LEU A 83 -17.65 0.56 -5.59
N LEU A 84 -16.73 -0.25 -5.05
CA LEU A 84 -16.96 -1.64 -4.67
C LEU A 84 -18.23 -1.84 -3.82
N PRO A 85 -18.54 -1.02 -2.79
CA PRO A 85 -19.76 -1.21 -1.98
C PRO A 85 -21.08 -1.09 -2.76
N TRP A 86 -21.06 -0.42 -3.91
CA TRP A 86 -22.23 -0.17 -4.76
C TRP A 86 -22.33 -1.12 -5.95
N LEU A 87 -21.34 -1.98 -6.18
CA LEU A 87 -21.34 -2.90 -7.30
C LEU A 87 -22.31 -4.09 -7.07
N PRO A 88 -23.08 -4.51 -8.09
CA PRO A 88 -23.97 -5.65 -7.97
C PRO A 88 -23.17 -6.92 -7.69
N GLY A 89 -23.65 -7.74 -6.74
CA GLY A 89 -22.98 -8.98 -6.32
C GLY A 89 -22.05 -8.86 -5.13
N THR A 90 -21.83 -7.66 -4.58
CA THR A 90 -21.14 -7.54 -3.27
C THR A 90 -22.07 -7.96 -2.13
N ALA A 91 -21.80 -9.13 -1.57
CA ALA A 91 -22.55 -9.65 -0.42
C ALA A 91 -22.44 -8.67 0.76
N HIS A 92 -23.59 -8.21 1.26
CA HIS A 92 -23.66 -7.35 2.44
C HIS A 92 -23.27 -8.17 3.68
N GLY A 93 -21.99 -8.11 4.03
CA GLY A 93 -21.48 -8.77 5.23
C GLY A 93 -21.95 -8.02 6.47
N TYR A 94 -22.89 -8.59 7.22
CA TYR A 94 -23.26 -8.10 8.56
C TYR A 94 -22.09 -8.19 9.56
N GLN A 95 -21.02 -8.89 9.21
CA GLN A 95 -19.81 -9.05 10.00
C GLN A 95 -18.57 -8.97 9.10
N ALA A 96 -17.57 -8.21 9.52
CA ALA A 96 -16.26 -8.18 8.87
C ALA A 96 -15.58 -9.55 9.05
N ARG A 97 -15.51 -10.32 7.96
CA ARG A 97 -14.81 -11.61 7.92
C ARG A 97 -13.69 -11.49 6.90
N TRP A 98 -12.48 -11.85 7.31
CA TRP A 98 -11.36 -11.99 6.39
C TRP A 98 -11.60 -13.17 5.45
N PHE A 99 -11.42 -12.96 4.16
CA PHE A 99 -11.50 -13.99 3.12
C PHE A 99 -12.79 -14.84 3.15
N PRO A 100 -13.98 -14.21 3.11
CA PRO A 100 -15.23 -14.95 3.16
C PRO A 100 -15.38 -15.80 1.89
N ARG A 101 -15.90 -17.02 2.02
CA ARG A 101 -16.08 -17.94 0.88
C ARG A 101 -16.95 -17.33 -0.24
N SER A 102 -17.90 -16.47 0.12
CA SER A 102 -18.78 -15.75 -0.83
C SER A 102 -18.06 -14.69 -1.67
N GLN A 103 -16.88 -14.22 -1.25
CA GLN A 103 -16.12 -13.18 -1.96
C GLN A 103 -14.72 -13.67 -2.34
N ARG A 104 -14.57 -14.97 -2.64
CA ARG A 104 -13.28 -15.58 -3.01
C ARG A 104 -12.63 -14.91 -4.22
N VAL A 105 -13.44 -14.56 -5.23
CA VAL A 105 -12.94 -13.89 -6.44
C VAL A 105 -12.37 -12.51 -6.10
N LEU A 106 -13.11 -11.70 -5.34
CA LEU A 106 -12.66 -10.38 -4.87
C LEU A 106 -11.43 -10.48 -3.96
N SER A 107 -11.40 -11.47 -3.07
CA SER A 107 -10.27 -11.73 -2.19
C SER A 107 -9.02 -12.10 -2.99
N ALA A 108 -9.16 -13.02 -3.95
CA ALA A 108 -8.07 -13.44 -4.82
C ALA A 108 -7.58 -12.28 -5.70
N SER A 109 -8.49 -11.50 -6.29
CA SER A 109 -8.11 -10.33 -7.10
C SER A 109 -7.38 -9.27 -6.27
N THR A 110 -7.81 -9.04 -5.03
CA THR A 110 -7.13 -8.11 -4.11
C THR A 110 -5.73 -8.62 -3.77
N ILE A 111 -5.57 -9.91 -3.47
CA ILE A 111 -4.26 -10.51 -3.20
C ILE A 111 -3.34 -10.38 -4.42
N ILE A 112 -3.84 -10.74 -5.61
CA ILE A 112 -3.08 -10.63 -6.87
C ILE A 112 -2.65 -9.18 -7.11
N LEU A 113 -3.54 -8.20 -6.90
CA LEU A 113 -3.21 -6.79 -7.03
C LEU A 113 -2.10 -6.37 -6.06
N VAL A 114 -2.19 -6.78 -4.79
CA VAL A 114 -1.14 -6.50 -3.79
C VAL A 114 0.19 -7.14 -4.19
N LEU A 115 0.18 -8.38 -4.69
CA LEU A 115 1.40 -9.05 -5.17
C LEU A 115 2.02 -8.31 -6.37
N ILE A 116 1.20 -7.82 -7.30
CA ILE A 116 1.66 -7.00 -8.44
C ILE A 116 2.29 -5.69 -7.93
N ILE A 117 1.63 -4.99 -6.99
CA ILE A 117 2.16 -3.76 -6.39
C ILE A 117 3.52 -4.01 -5.73
N VAL A 118 3.64 -5.09 -4.95
CA VAL A 118 4.90 -5.47 -4.29
C VAL A 118 5.97 -5.79 -5.32
N LEU A 119 5.65 -6.59 -6.35
CA LEU A 119 6.58 -6.96 -7.42
C LEU A 119 7.09 -5.71 -8.14
N LEU A 120 6.20 -4.81 -8.57
CA LEU A 120 6.58 -3.57 -9.25
C LEU A 120 7.42 -2.66 -8.34
N THR A 121 7.10 -2.60 -7.04
CA THR A 121 7.90 -1.85 -6.06
C THR A 121 9.32 -2.41 -5.95
N ILE A 122 9.46 -3.74 -5.90
CA ILE A 122 10.77 -4.42 -5.85
C ILE A 122 11.55 -4.14 -7.14
N VAL A 123 10.91 -4.24 -8.30
CA VAL A 123 11.54 -3.91 -9.60
C VAL A 123 12.05 -2.46 -9.61
N ALA A 124 11.20 -1.51 -9.19
CA ALA A 124 11.55 -0.09 -9.13
C ALA A 124 12.70 0.20 -8.16
N LEU A 125 12.72 -0.48 -7.00
CA LEU A 125 13.72 -0.27 -5.96
C LEU A 125 15.09 -0.78 -6.41
N PHE A 126 15.16 -2.02 -6.90
CA PHE A 126 16.43 -2.74 -7.05
C PHE A 126 16.94 -2.83 -8.49
N PHE A 127 16.05 -2.82 -9.50
CA PHE A 127 16.44 -3.11 -10.89
C PHE A 127 16.47 -1.87 -11.81
N ARG A 128 16.16 -0.68 -11.28
CA ARG A 128 16.16 0.58 -12.03
C ARG A 128 17.37 1.45 -11.71
N GLY A 129 18.20 1.66 -12.73
CA GLY A 129 19.40 2.50 -12.74
C GLY A 129 19.21 3.85 -13.46
N ALA A 130 20.32 4.46 -13.88
CA ALA A 130 20.30 5.75 -14.57
C ALA A 130 19.43 5.72 -15.84
N ASN A 131 18.72 6.81 -16.14
CA ASN A 131 17.75 6.92 -17.23
C ASN A 131 16.61 5.89 -17.15
N TRP A 132 16.32 5.37 -15.95
CA TRP A 132 15.35 4.29 -15.73
C TRP A 132 15.67 3.00 -16.50
N SER A 133 16.94 2.82 -16.91
CA SER A 133 17.39 1.61 -17.58
C SER A 133 17.34 0.42 -16.63
N PHE A 134 17.09 -0.75 -17.20
CA PHE A 134 17.13 -2.00 -16.44
C PHE A 134 18.60 -2.36 -16.20
N THR A 135 19.00 -2.38 -14.93
CA THR A 135 20.36 -2.72 -14.51
C THR A 135 20.29 -3.75 -13.41
N LEU A 136 21.04 -4.85 -13.55
CA LEU A 136 21.41 -5.69 -12.43
C LEU A 136 22.56 -4.96 -11.72
N SER A 137 22.23 -4.19 -10.68
CA SER A 137 23.23 -3.58 -9.80
C SER A 137 24.06 -4.64 -9.09
#